data_AF-A0A1S2QSX7-F1
#
_entry.id   AF-A0A1S2QSX7-F1
#
_cell.length_a   1.000
_cell.length_b   1.000
_cell.length_c   1.000
_cell.angle_alpha   90.00
_cell.angle_beta   90.00
_cell.angle_gamma   90.00
#
_symmetry.space_group_name_H-M   'P 1'
#
loop_
_entity.id
_entity.type
_entity.pdbx_description
1 polymer ?
#
loop_
_entity_poly.entity_id
_entity_poly.type
_entity_poly.pdbx_seq_one_letter_code
_entity_poly.pdbx_strand_id
1 'polypeptide(L)' 'MAGYLVDLVIFSLLVIGITAFNGVLTNSIGEKLFGGKQRTEISSRSEGIQSGWRSVGGKNKH' A
#
# COMPACT_ATOMS: atom_id res chain seq x y z
N MET A 1 11.73 -21.31 38.17
CA MET A 1 11.13 -20.00 37.82
C MET A 1 11.95 -19.23 36.80
N ALA A 2 13.27 -19.02 37.00
CA ALA A 2 14.10 -18.27 36.04
C ALA A 2 14.13 -18.84 34.61
N GLY A 3 14.24 -20.17 34.45
CA GLY A 3 14.20 -20.82 33.12
C GLY A 3 12.89 -20.56 32.36
N TYR A 4 11.75 -20.74 33.04
CA TYR A 4 10.43 -20.42 32.47
C TYR A 4 10.32 -18.96 32.00
N LEU A 5 10.93 -18.01 32.73
CA LEU A 5 10.92 -16.60 32.31
C LEU A 5 11.76 -16.38 31.05
N VAL A 6 12.92 -17.04 30.95
CA VAL A 6 13.77 -16.97 29.74
C VAL A 6 13.04 -17.55 28.53
N ASP A 7 12.40 -18.71 28.70
CA ASP A 7 11.62 -19.34 27.63
C ASP A 7 10.47 -18.46 27.17
N LEU A 8 9.73 -17.85 28.11
CA LEU A 8 8.63 -16.93 27.81
C LEU A 8 9.12 -15.67 27.09
N VAL A 9 10.28 -15.12 27.45
CA VAL A 9 10.86 -13.95 26.78
C VAL A 9 11.26 -14.28 25.35
N ILE A 10 11.94 -15.42 25.14
CA ILE A 10 12.35 -15.86 23.80
C ILE A 10 11.13 -16.11 22.92
N PHE A 11 10.11 -16.81 23.45
CA PHE A 11 8.86 -17.05 22.74
C PHE A 11 8.15 -15.74 22.38
N SER A 12 8.06 -14.81 23.33
CA SER A 12 7.38 -13.53 23.11
C SER A 12 8.08 -12.68 22.06
N LEU A 13 9.41 -12.61 22.10
CA LEU A 13 10.19 -11.89 21.09
C LEU A 13 10.04 -12.50 19.70
N LEU A 14 10.00 -13.83 19.61
CA LEU A 14 9.78 -14.54 18.35
C LEU A 14 8.41 -14.19 17.75
N VAL A 15 7.34 -14.25 18.55
CA VAL A 15 5.98 -13.93 18.10
C VAL A 15 5.89 -12.47 17.64
N ILE A 16 6.38 -11.52 18.44
CA ILE A 16 6.38 -10.09 18.08
C ILE A 16 7.18 -9.87 16.79
N GLY A 17 8.35 -10.51 16.66
CA GLY A 17 9.19 -10.43 15.47
C GLY A 17 8.46 -10.90 14.21
N ILE A 18 7.79 -12.05 14.27
CA ILE A 18 7.00 -12.58 13.14
C ILE A 18 5.82 -11.66 12.81
N THR A 19 5.07 -11.18 13.81
CA THR A 19 3.94 -10.28 13.59
C THR A 19 4.36 -8.95 12.95
N ALA A 20 5.43 -8.33 13.46
CA ALA A 20 5.99 -7.10 12.90
C ALA A 20 6.55 -7.32 11.50
N PHE A 21 7.25 -8.44 11.27
CA PHE A 21 7.78 -8.81 9.95
C PHE A 21 6.66 -9.00 8.93
N ASN A 22 5.56 -9.69 9.29
CA ASN A 22 4.42 -9.86 8.40
C ASN A 22 3.80 -8.52 8.01
N GLY A 23 3.68 -7.56 8.94
CA GLY A 23 3.16 -6.22 8.62
C GLY A 23 4.02 -5.48 7.60
N VAL A 24 5.35 -5.46 7.80
CA VAL A 24 6.29 -4.81 6.87
C VAL A 24 6.36 -5.57 5.54
N LEU A 25 6.36 -6.90 5.58
CA LEU A 25 6.41 -7.72 4.38
C LEU A 25 5.13 -7.55 3.55
N THR A 26 3.95 -7.60 4.15
CA THR A 26 2.69 -7.35 3.45
C THR A 26 2.60 -5.92 2.92
N ASN A 27 3.07 -4.91 3.67
CA ASN A 27 3.07 -3.53 3.19
C ASN A 27 4.05 -3.34 2.03
N SER A 28 5.26 -3.89 2.14
CA SER A 28 6.30 -3.79 1.09
C SER A 28 5.97 -4.62 -0.16
N ILE A 29 5.41 -5.81 0.00
CA ILE A 29 4.87 -6.62 -1.11
C ILE A 29 3.65 -5.92 -1.71
N GLY A 30 2.76 -5.39 -0.89
CA GLY A 30 1.58 -4.64 -1.31
C GLY A 30 1.95 -3.44 -2.19
N GLU A 31 2.90 -2.63 -1.74
CA GLU A 31 3.39 -1.47 -2.49
C GLU A 31 4.13 -1.89 -3.78
N LYS A 32 4.97 -2.93 -3.74
CA LYS A 32 5.72 -3.38 -4.92
C LYS A 32 4.85 -4.13 -5.95
N LEU A 33 3.90 -4.95 -5.51
CA LEU A 33 3.02 -5.74 -6.40
C LEU A 33 1.79 -4.95 -6.86
N PHE A 34 1.14 -4.20 -5.97
CA PHE A 34 -0.09 -3.46 -6.27
C PHE A 34 0.12 -1.95 -6.44
N GLY A 35 1.11 -1.36 -5.76
CA GLY A 35 1.37 0.09 -5.82
C GLY A 35 2.04 0.59 -7.11
N GLY A 36 2.79 -0.25 -7.83
CA GLY A 36 3.46 0.14 -9.08
C GLY A 36 2.54 0.35 -10.28
N LYS A 37 1.41 -0.38 -10.36
CA LYS A 37 0.49 -0.35 -11.53
C LYS A 37 -0.77 0.48 -11.32
N GLN A 38 -1.27 0.57 -10.08
CA GLN A 38 -2.52 1.29 -9.81
C GLN A 38 -2.35 2.80 -9.56
N ARG A 39 -1.13 3.27 -9.30
CA ARG A 39 -0.87 4.71 -9.11
C ARG A 39 -1.16 5.52 -10.38
N THR A 40 -0.84 4.94 -11.54
CA THR A 40 -1.11 5.54 -12.84
C THR A 40 -2.51 5.24 -13.35
N GLU A 41 -3.14 4.13 -12.95
CA GLU A 41 -4.46 3.73 -13.45
C GLU A 41 -5.59 4.68 -13.01
N ILE A 42 -5.51 5.21 -11.79
CA ILE A 42 -6.41 6.26 -11.31
C ILE A 42 -6.15 7.57 -12.07
N SER A 43 -4.88 7.92 -12.31
CA SER A 43 -4.53 9.14 -13.06
C SER A 43 -4.94 9.05 -14.53
N SER A 44 -4.74 7.91 -15.19
CA SER A 44 -5.03 7.72 -16.61
C SER A 44 -6.53 7.65 -16.88
N ARG A 45 -7.30 7.02 -15.97
CA ARG A 45 -8.78 7.11 -16.00
C ARG A 45 -9.24 8.55 -15.78
N SER A 46 -8.59 9.29 -14.87
CA SER A 46 -8.91 10.70 -14.63
C SER A 46 -8.57 11.60 -15.83
N GLU A 47 -7.46 11.35 -16.53
CA GLU A 47 -7.08 12.04 -17.77
C GLU A 47 -8.08 11.79 -18.90
N GLY A 48 -8.56 10.56 -19.06
CA GLY A 48 -9.62 10.22 -20.02
C GLY A 48 -10.90 11.01 -19.74
N ILE A 49 -11.32 11.09 -18.47
CA ILE A 49 -12.48 11.89 -18.06
C ILE A 49 -12.22 13.38 -18.33
N GLN A 50 -11.09 13.92 -17.88
CA GLN A 50 -10.73 15.34 -18.09
C GLN A 50 -10.65 15.71 -19.58
N SER A 51 -10.18 14.81 -20.45
CA SER A 51 -10.14 15.03 -21.90
C SER A 51 -11.53 15.08 -22.53
N GLY A 52 -12.47 14.25 -22.06
CA GLY A 52 -13.88 14.31 -22.44
C GLY A 52 -14.53 15.63 -22.06
N TRP A 53 -14.28 16.13 -20.85
CA TRP A 53 -14.77 17.43 -20.37
C TRP A 53 -14.19 18.62 -21.14
N ARG A 54 -12.91 18.57 -21.52
CA ARG A 54 -12.29 19.57 -22.41
C ARG A 54 -12.97 19.63 -23.78
N SER A 55 -13.43 18.49 -24.31
CA SER A 55 -14.13 18.40 -25.59
C SER A 55 -15.52 19.05 -25.57
N VAL A 56 -16.26 18.90 -24.47
CA VAL A 56 -17.64 19.40 -24.36
C VAL A 56 -17.78 20.81 -23.78
N GLY A 57 -16.81 21.25 -22.96
CA GLY A 57 -16.87 22.55 -22.27
C GLY A 57 -15.86 23.61 -22.73
N GLY A 58 -14.87 23.25 -23.55
CA GLY A 58 -13.74 24.11 -23.92
C GLY A 58 -13.96 25.06 -25.11
N LYS A 59 -15.16 25.09 -25.69
CA LYS A 59 -15.54 26.03 -26.76
C LYS A 59 -16.46 27.12 -26.20
N ASN A 60 -15.94 27.93 -25.28
CA ASN A 60 -16.40 29.31 -25.19
C ASN A 60 -15.33 30.18 -25.83
N LYS A 61 -15.65 30.49 -27.09
CA LYS A 61 -15.01 31.42 -27.99
C LYS A 61 -15.07 32.82 -27.36
N HIS A 62 -13.93 33.40 -27.05
CA HIS A 62 -13.68 34.84 -27.16
C HIS A 62 -12.17 35.12 -27.20
#